data_AF-A0A969XQY2-F1
#
_entry.id   AF-A0A969XQY2-F1
#
_cell.length_a   1.000
_cell.length_b   1.000
_cell.length_c   1.000
_cell.angle_alpha   90.00
_cell.angle_beta   90.00
_cell.angle_gamma   90.00
#
_symmetry.space_group_name_H-M   'P 1'
#
loop_
_entity.id
_entity.type
_entity.pdbx_description
1 polymer ?
#
loop_
_entity_poly.entity_id
_entity_poly.type
_entity_poly.pdbx_seq_one_letter_code
_entity_poly.pdbx_strand_id
1 'polypeptide(L)'
;MQVRDIMAAVDRLAPFSLAEPWDHVGLQVGSPDDELRPPAASAVAGVGDAGPGPAGAGPAGVPVVLVALEVDDAVLDEARRLQARVVVSHHPLIFDPLERLSDDTEAGRLALRAAREGVAVIAAHTNLDKARGGMADIVGGMLGLEAVQPLQPASTDVLKLVGFVPEDDVDLVRKALFASGAGVIGEYEHCSWSVGGQGTFFGREGTEPVAGVAGRDEQVDELRLEVVFPRRLRRRVVGAYIAAHPYEEPAFDIVPLENEVASLGLGRLGALPAPVTLEALAAEVAAVLRLPSVRYAGDGSREVRRVAVLPGSGAEAIARGVAQVADVLVTGDVKYHEARAACVQGLALIDAPHGLTEQEGVLRWAEQLRDALGPAAAVETFRDPGVGVWSDAAVGVARAAVAGGDGRGEPQEEPALEQASTPGSETTPAAAGGPAPPTEAVRPVNRDDDRFRLYTDGGARGNPGPAGIGARLLTAGGDVVEEVADFIGTATNNVAEYQALLAGLEVALDRGVERLDVFLDSELVVRQVNGSYKVKDAGLKPLHQQACLLLSKFHEVDVKHVPREQNAAADALVNQAIDAAKR
;
A
#
# COMPACT_ATOMS: atom_id res chain seq x y z
N MET A 1 -16.52 -13.30 -25.90
CA MET A 1 -15.62 -12.85 -24.82
C MET A 1 -16.46 -12.49 -23.63
N GLN A 2 -16.06 -12.95 -22.46
CA GLN A 2 -16.72 -12.74 -21.19
C GLN A 2 -15.82 -11.94 -20.25
N VAL A 3 -16.37 -11.42 -19.16
CA VAL A 3 -15.61 -10.73 -18.11
C VAL A 3 -14.45 -11.58 -17.58
N ARG A 4 -14.64 -12.91 -17.42
CA ARG A 4 -13.56 -13.83 -17.01
C ARG A 4 -12.32 -13.80 -17.92
N ASP A 5 -12.49 -13.52 -19.21
CA ASP A 5 -11.37 -13.46 -20.16
C ASP A 5 -10.52 -12.21 -19.90
N ILE A 6 -11.17 -11.09 -19.52
CA ILE A 6 -10.49 -9.86 -19.09
C ILE A 6 -9.79 -10.09 -17.76
N MET A 7 -10.48 -10.71 -16.79
CA MET A 7 -9.86 -11.06 -15.50
C MET A 7 -8.62 -11.93 -15.69
N ALA A 8 -8.66 -12.92 -16.59
CA ALA A 8 -7.51 -13.78 -16.88
C ALA A 8 -6.34 -13.02 -17.54
N ALA A 9 -6.62 -12.01 -18.37
CA ALA A 9 -5.59 -11.15 -18.95
C ALA A 9 -4.96 -10.23 -17.90
N VAL A 10 -5.78 -9.63 -17.03
CA VAL A 10 -5.30 -8.85 -15.89
C VAL A 10 -4.47 -9.71 -14.94
N ASP A 11 -4.94 -10.91 -14.57
CA ASP A 11 -4.23 -11.82 -13.66
C ASP A 11 -2.91 -12.34 -14.27
N ARG A 12 -2.78 -12.38 -15.60
CA ARG A 12 -1.51 -12.72 -16.26
C ARG A 12 -0.49 -11.59 -16.16
N LEU A 13 -0.93 -10.34 -16.38
CA LEU A 13 -0.05 -9.16 -16.36
C LEU A 13 0.25 -8.69 -14.94
N ALA A 14 -0.76 -8.71 -14.08
CA ALA A 14 -0.71 -8.29 -12.68
C ALA A 14 -1.50 -9.30 -11.82
N PRO A 15 -0.87 -10.43 -11.43
CA PRO A 15 -1.55 -11.49 -10.70
C PRO A 15 -2.23 -10.98 -9.44
N PHE A 16 -3.52 -11.25 -9.27
CA PHE A 16 -4.30 -10.78 -8.12
C PHE A 16 -3.74 -11.28 -6.79
N SER A 17 -2.98 -12.38 -6.79
CA SER A 17 -2.29 -12.87 -5.60
C SER A 17 -1.06 -12.08 -5.17
N LEU A 18 -0.62 -11.10 -5.97
CA LEU A 18 0.40 -10.15 -5.53
C LEU A 18 -0.18 -9.04 -4.67
N ALA A 19 -1.50 -8.82 -4.69
CA ALA A 19 -2.13 -7.78 -3.90
C ALA A 19 -1.83 -7.95 -2.41
N GLU A 20 -1.77 -6.83 -1.69
CA GLU A 20 -1.66 -6.85 -0.24
C GLU A 20 -2.83 -7.62 0.41
N PRO A 21 -2.63 -8.26 1.57
CA PRO A 21 -3.70 -9.02 2.23
C PRO A 21 -4.93 -8.20 2.61
N TRP A 22 -4.77 -6.88 2.75
CA TRP A 22 -5.85 -5.93 3.06
C TRP A 22 -6.56 -5.40 1.82
N ASP A 23 -6.03 -5.65 0.63
CA ASP A 23 -6.48 -5.03 -0.61
C ASP A 23 -7.66 -5.78 -1.26
N HIS A 24 -8.42 -5.05 -2.09
CA HIS A 24 -9.70 -5.49 -2.64
C HIS A 24 -9.69 -5.47 -4.17
N VAL A 25 -8.87 -6.34 -4.75
CA VAL A 25 -8.66 -6.47 -6.20
C VAL A 25 -9.59 -7.49 -6.87
N GLY A 26 -9.65 -7.49 -8.19
CA GLY A 26 -10.48 -8.40 -8.99
C GLY A 26 -11.85 -7.83 -9.32
N LEU A 27 -12.80 -8.70 -9.66
CA LEU A 27 -14.16 -8.30 -10.06
C LEU A 27 -14.96 -7.82 -8.84
N GLN A 28 -15.35 -6.55 -8.82
CA GLN A 28 -16.12 -5.91 -7.74
C GLN A 28 -17.61 -5.79 -8.07
N VAL A 29 -17.96 -5.53 -9.33
CA VAL A 29 -19.34 -5.40 -9.81
C VAL A 29 -19.50 -6.22 -11.09
N GLY A 30 -20.61 -6.95 -11.22
CA GLY A 30 -20.93 -7.80 -12.37
C GLY A 30 -20.70 -9.28 -12.11
N SER A 31 -20.65 -10.08 -13.18
CA SER A 31 -20.42 -11.52 -13.15
C SER A 31 -19.27 -11.91 -14.08
N PRO A 32 -18.44 -12.91 -13.73
CA PRO A 32 -17.43 -13.45 -14.64
C PRO A 32 -18.03 -14.02 -15.94
N ASP A 33 -19.32 -14.35 -15.94
CA ASP A 33 -20.07 -14.90 -17.08
C ASP A 33 -20.71 -13.85 -17.99
N ASP A 34 -20.66 -12.57 -17.61
CA ASP A 34 -21.28 -11.51 -18.40
C ASP A 34 -20.60 -11.40 -19.78
N GLU A 35 -21.42 -11.38 -20.84
CA GLU A 35 -20.93 -11.22 -22.20
C GLU A 35 -20.55 -9.76 -22.49
N LEU A 36 -19.37 -9.56 -23.08
CA LEU A 36 -18.88 -8.23 -23.46
C LEU A 36 -19.33 -7.79 -24.87
N ARG A 37 -20.31 -8.48 -25.47
CA ARG A 37 -20.84 -8.10 -26.77
C ARG A 37 -21.74 -6.86 -26.63
N PRO A 38 -21.68 -5.89 -27.55
CA PRO A 38 -22.69 -4.85 -27.58
C PRO A 38 -24.07 -5.49 -27.78
N PRO A 39 -25.13 -5.05 -27.07
CA PRO A 39 -26.46 -5.58 -27.26
C PRO A 39 -26.87 -5.41 -28.73
N ALA A 40 -27.53 -6.41 -29.30
CA ALA A 40 -28.14 -6.29 -30.62
C ALA A 40 -29.07 -5.06 -30.62
N ALA A 41 -29.06 -4.29 -31.71
CA ALA A 41 -29.78 -3.01 -31.85
C ALA A 41 -31.30 -3.05 -31.60
N SER A 42 -31.89 -4.21 -31.27
CA SER A 42 -33.32 -4.43 -31.09
C SER A 42 -33.80 -4.58 -29.65
N ALA A 43 -32.95 -4.41 -28.62
CA ALA A 43 -33.34 -4.69 -27.23
C ALA A 43 -33.68 -3.45 -26.37
N VAL A 44 -33.71 -2.23 -26.93
CA VAL A 44 -34.14 -1.02 -26.21
C VAL A 44 -35.56 -0.63 -26.63
N ALA A 45 -36.54 -1.40 -26.20
CA ALA A 45 -37.93 -0.99 -26.20
C ALA A 45 -38.50 -1.22 -24.80
N GLY A 46 -38.42 -0.18 -23.96
CA GLY A 46 -39.25 -0.07 -22.77
C GLY A 46 -38.53 0.20 -21.45
N VAL A 47 -37.90 1.37 -21.30
CA VAL A 47 -37.98 2.20 -20.07
C VAL A 47 -37.82 3.67 -20.54
N GLY A 48 -38.61 4.57 -19.97
CA GLY A 48 -38.84 5.93 -20.48
C GLY A 48 -37.64 6.89 -20.45
N ASP A 49 -37.71 7.82 -21.40
CA ASP A 49 -37.10 9.16 -21.47
C ASP A 49 -35.65 9.31 -20.97
N ALA A 50 -34.70 9.00 -21.86
CA ALA A 50 -33.36 9.58 -21.85
C ALA A 50 -33.10 10.17 -23.24
N GLY A 51 -32.70 11.44 -23.29
CA GLY A 51 -32.49 12.22 -24.51
C GLY A 51 -31.47 11.61 -25.48
N PRO A 52 -31.32 12.19 -26.69
CA PRO A 52 -30.51 11.62 -27.75
C PRO A 52 -29.03 11.61 -27.35
N GLY A 53 -28.50 10.42 -27.07
CA GLY A 53 -27.08 10.23 -26.73
C GLY A 53 -26.15 10.59 -27.90
N PRO A 54 -24.94 11.09 -27.63
CA PRO A 54 -24.00 11.46 -28.68
C PRO A 54 -23.42 10.20 -29.33
N ALA A 55 -23.42 10.21 -30.66
CA ALA A 55 -22.83 9.17 -31.50
C ALA A 55 -21.31 9.17 -31.36
N GLY A 56 -20.79 8.21 -30.58
CA GLY A 56 -19.38 7.87 -30.54
C GLY A 56 -19.24 6.36 -30.47
N ALA A 57 -19.66 5.65 -31.52
CA ALA A 57 -19.61 4.20 -31.55
C ALA A 57 -18.15 3.73 -31.53
N GLY A 58 -17.81 2.86 -30.56
CA GLY A 58 -16.57 2.11 -30.57
C GLY A 58 -16.42 1.24 -31.83
N PRO A 59 -15.26 0.60 -32.05
CA PRO A 59 -15.02 -0.22 -33.24
C PRO A 59 -16.13 -1.28 -33.41
N ALA A 60 -16.82 -1.22 -34.55
CA ALA A 60 -18.03 -2.01 -34.79
C ALA A 60 -17.75 -3.52 -34.65
N GLY A 61 -18.43 -4.17 -33.70
CA GLY A 61 -18.43 -5.63 -33.53
C GLY A 61 -17.34 -6.20 -32.60
N VAL A 62 -16.52 -5.36 -31.96
CA VAL A 62 -15.50 -5.80 -30.99
C VAL A 62 -15.85 -5.30 -29.58
N PRO A 63 -15.76 -6.14 -28.53
CA PRO A 63 -15.88 -5.71 -27.14
C PRO A 63 -14.94 -4.55 -26.79
N VAL A 64 -15.43 -3.57 -26.03
CA VAL A 64 -14.60 -2.46 -25.53
C VAL A 64 -14.37 -2.62 -24.03
N VAL A 65 -13.11 -2.50 -23.64
CA VAL A 65 -12.64 -2.44 -22.25
C VAL A 65 -12.19 -1.01 -21.99
N LEU A 66 -12.77 -0.35 -20.98
CA LEU A 66 -12.33 0.97 -20.56
C LEU A 66 -11.36 0.84 -19.38
N VAL A 67 -10.18 1.42 -19.51
CA VAL A 67 -9.18 1.49 -18.42
C VAL A 67 -9.17 2.89 -17.82
N ALA A 68 -9.23 2.99 -16.49
CA ALA A 68 -9.23 4.26 -15.76
C ALA A 68 -8.41 4.16 -14.47
N LEU A 69 -8.00 5.28 -13.91
CA LEU A 69 -7.40 5.30 -12.56
C LEU A 69 -8.46 4.93 -11.51
N GLU A 70 -9.58 5.67 -11.53
CA GLU A 70 -10.70 5.54 -10.58
C GLU A 70 -12.00 5.28 -11.34
N VAL A 71 -13.06 4.89 -10.63
CA VAL A 71 -14.40 4.79 -11.21
C VAL A 71 -15.26 5.89 -10.62
N ASP A 72 -15.72 6.82 -11.46
CA ASP A 72 -16.63 7.90 -11.11
C ASP A 72 -17.79 8.02 -12.13
N ASP A 73 -18.62 9.05 -11.99
CA ASP A 73 -19.74 9.27 -12.91
C ASP A 73 -19.27 9.56 -14.35
N ALA A 74 -18.12 10.22 -14.53
CA ALA A 74 -17.58 10.57 -15.85
C ALA A 74 -17.02 9.33 -16.58
N VAL A 75 -16.37 8.42 -15.85
CA VAL A 75 -15.93 7.12 -16.36
C VAL A 75 -17.11 6.25 -16.77
N LEU A 76 -18.19 6.24 -15.98
CA LEU A 76 -19.40 5.49 -16.34
C LEU A 76 -20.15 6.12 -17.53
N ASP A 77 -20.16 7.45 -17.65
CA ASP A 77 -20.69 8.14 -18.84
C ASP A 77 -19.85 7.83 -20.09
N GLU A 78 -18.53 7.78 -19.95
CA GLU A 78 -17.64 7.40 -21.04
C GLU A 78 -17.81 5.92 -21.43
N ALA A 79 -17.91 5.02 -20.46
CA ALA A 79 -18.19 3.61 -20.70
C ALA A 79 -19.49 3.45 -21.49
N ARG A 80 -20.55 4.19 -21.11
CA ARG A 80 -21.81 4.23 -21.86
C ARG A 80 -21.62 4.77 -23.28
N ARG A 81 -20.88 5.87 -23.46
CA ARG A 81 -20.61 6.46 -24.77
C ARG A 81 -19.90 5.47 -25.70
N LEU A 82 -18.89 4.78 -25.19
CA LEU A 82 -18.11 3.76 -25.90
C LEU A 82 -18.83 2.41 -26.01
N GLN A 83 -19.98 2.25 -25.34
CA GLN A 83 -20.68 0.97 -25.16
C GLN A 83 -19.79 -0.11 -24.51
N ALA A 84 -18.82 0.30 -23.69
CA ALA A 84 -17.99 -0.58 -22.89
C ALA A 84 -18.83 -1.27 -21.80
N ARG A 85 -18.68 -2.58 -21.69
CA ARG A 85 -19.37 -3.42 -20.70
C ARG A 85 -18.48 -3.80 -19.51
N VAL A 86 -17.25 -3.32 -19.51
CA VAL A 86 -16.27 -3.56 -18.44
C VAL A 86 -15.36 -2.35 -18.30
N VAL A 87 -15.14 -1.95 -17.05
CA VAL A 87 -14.14 -0.97 -16.63
C VAL A 87 -13.08 -1.72 -15.82
N VAL A 88 -11.81 -1.51 -16.17
CA VAL A 88 -10.66 -1.92 -15.36
C VAL A 88 -10.11 -0.67 -14.69
N SER A 89 -10.26 -0.57 -13.37
CA SER A 89 -9.73 0.54 -12.58
C SER A 89 -8.46 0.13 -11.83
N HIS A 90 -7.61 1.10 -11.49
CA HIS A 90 -6.52 0.87 -10.55
C HIS A 90 -7.04 0.94 -9.12
N HIS A 91 -7.67 2.05 -8.75
CA HIS A 91 -8.30 2.20 -7.45
C HIS A 91 -9.59 1.36 -7.35
N PRO A 92 -9.74 0.56 -6.28
CA PRO A 92 -10.96 -0.18 -6.02
C PRO A 92 -12.16 0.76 -5.87
N LEU A 93 -13.23 0.54 -6.65
CA LEU A 93 -14.51 1.23 -6.44
C LEU A 93 -15.09 0.91 -5.06
N ILE A 94 -14.99 -0.36 -4.66
CA ILE A 94 -15.36 -0.84 -3.34
C ILE A 94 -14.07 -1.12 -2.57
N PHE A 95 -13.53 -0.10 -1.90
CA PHE A 95 -12.38 -0.25 -1.02
C PHE A 95 -12.82 -0.85 0.32
N ASP A 96 -13.67 -0.14 1.07
CA ASP A 96 -14.27 -0.69 2.29
C ASP A 96 -15.48 -1.59 1.96
N PRO A 97 -15.67 -2.69 2.71
CA PRO A 97 -16.87 -3.50 2.58
C PRO A 97 -18.15 -2.68 2.74
N LEU A 98 -19.04 -2.74 1.74
CA LEU A 98 -20.33 -2.06 1.80
C LEU A 98 -21.25 -2.71 2.84
N GLU A 99 -21.56 -2.00 3.93
CA GLU A 99 -22.51 -2.48 4.95
C GLU A 99 -23.94 -2.60 4.41
N ARG A 100 -24.27 -1.74 3.44
CA ARG A 100 -25.53 -1.75 2.70
C ARG A 100 -25.27 -1.21 1.29
N LEU A 101 -25.92 -1.83 0.31
CA LEU A 101 -25.92 -1.33 -1.06
C LEU A 101 -27.02 -0.28 -1.24
N SER A 102 -26.63 0.99 -1.25
CA SER A 102 -27.51 2.16 -1.38
C SER A 102 -26.81 3.32 -2.07
N ASP A 103 -27.56 4.34 -2.47
CA ASP A 103 -27.07 5.59 -3.06
C ASP A 103 -26.59 6.63 -2.03
N ASP A 104 -26.62 6.30 -0.74
CA ASP A 104 -26.18 7.17 0.36
C ASP A 104 -24.64 7.35 0.44
N THR A 105 -23.87 6.42 -0.16
CA THR A 105 -22.42 6.54 -0.29
C THR A 105 -22.04 6.58 -1.76
N GLU A 106 -20.92 7.23 -2.09
CA GLU A 106 -20.43 7.30 -3.46
C GLU A 106 -20.16 5.92 -4.06
N ALA A 107 -19.38 5.08 -3.35
CA ALA A 107 -19.10 3.71 -3.77
C ALA A 107 -20.39 2.90 -3.99
N GLY A 108 -21.38 3.02 -3.09
CA GLY A 108 -22.67 2.35 -3.21
C GLY A 108 -23.50 2.85 -4.39
N ARG A 109 -23.56 4.18 -4.59
CA ARG A 109 -24.23 4.83 -5.73
C ARG A 109 -23.65 4.37 -7.06
N LEU A 110 -22.33 4.42 -7.18
CA LEU A 110 -21.59 4.05 -8.40
C LEU A 110 -21.67 2.55 -8.67
N ALA A 111 -21.57 1.69 -7.65
CA ALA A 111 -21.76 0.25 -7.80
C ALA A 111 -23.19 -0.09 -8.26
N LEU A 112 -24.22 0.55 -7.69
CA LEU A 112 -25.61 0.42 -8.14
C LEU A 112 -25.78 0.90 -9.58
N ARG A 113 -25.14 2.02 -9.94
CA ARG A 113 -25.17 2.57 -11.29
C ARG A 113 -24.54 1.62 -12.29
N ALA A 114 -23.31 1.17 -12.04
CA ALA A 114 -22.60 0.20 -12.87
C ALA A 114 -23.41 -1.09 -13.07
N ALA A 115 -24.00 -1.63 -12.00
CA ALA A 115 -24.86 -2.81 -12.08
C ALA A 115 -26.13 -2.57 -12.92
N ARG A 116 -26.81 -1.43 -12.76
CA ARG A 116 -28.01 -1.07 -13.55
C ARG A 116 -27.70 -0.87 -15.02
N GLU A 117 -26.53 -0.31 -15.31
CA GLU A 117 -26.07 -0.06 -16.67
C GLU A 117 -25.46 -1.31 -17.33
N GLY A 118 -25.25 -2.38 -16.55
CA GLY A 118 -24.62 -3.62 -17.00
C GLY A 118 -23.16 -3.40 -17.39
N VAL A 119 -22.42 -2.71 -16.53
CA VAL A 119 -20.97 -2.46 -16.64
C VAL A 119 -20.28 -3.18 -15.50
N ALA A 120 -19.44 -4.16 -15.83
CA ALA A 120 -18.59 -4.83 -14.86
C ALA A 120 -17.43 -3.93 -14.42
N VAL A 121 -16.98 -4.05 -13.17
CA VAL A 121 -15.85 -3.27 -12.62
C VAL A 121 -14.81 -4.24 -12.08
N ILE A 122 -13.59 -4.18 -12.61
CA ILE A 122 -12.43 -4.97 -12.17
C ILE A 122 -11.38 -4.00 -11.60
N ALA A 123 -10.91 -4.25 -10.38
CA ALA A 123 -9.85 -3.47 -9.76
C ALA A 123 -8.48 -4.17 -9.87
N ALA A 124 -7.44 -3.44 -10.27
CA ALA A 124 -6.05 -3.87 -10.30
C ALA A 124 -5.18 -2.82 -9.58
N HIS A 125 -5.06 -2.97 -8.26
CA HIS A 125 -4.48 -2.00 -7.34
C HIS A 125 -3.04 -2.40 -6.95
N THR A 126 -2.80 -2.84 -5.71
CA THR A 126 -1.44 -3.17 -5.24
C THR A 126 -0.81 -4.37 -5.96
N ASN A 127 -1.62 -5.25 -6.57
CA ASN A 127 -1.10 -6.28 -7.48
C ASN A 127 -0.42 -5.67 -8.70
N LEU A 128 -0.98 -4.58 -9.26
CA LEU A 128 -0.40 -3.86 -10.38
C LEU A 128 0.83 -3.04 -9.96
N ASP A 129 0.87 -2.52 -8.74
CA ASP A 129 2.07 -1.84 -8.21
C ASP A 129 3.27 -2.78 -8.07
N LYS A 130 2.99 -4.05 -7.73
CA LYS A 130 4.03 -5.08 -7.53
C LYS A 130 4.41 -5.83 -8.80
N ALA A 131 3.54 -5.84 -9.79
CA ALA A 131 3.69 -6.64 -10.99
C ALA A 131 4.94 -6.24 -11.80
N ARG A 132 5.45 -7.21 -12.55
CA ARG A 132 6.44 -6.94 -13.61
C ARG A 132 5.75 -6.18 -14.74
N GLY A 133 6.34 -5.08 -15.19
CA GLY A 133 5.70 -4.16 -16.14
C GLY A 133 4.58 -3.33 -15.52
N GLY A 134 4.45 -3.35 -14.20
CA GLY A 134 3.48 -2.56 -13.44
C GLY A 134 3.86 -1.09 -13.28
N MET A 135 3.21 -0.41 -12.34
CA MET A 135 3.28 1.05 -12.17
C MET A 135 4.70 1.58 -12.07
N ALA A 136 5.50 1.04 -11.14
CA ALA A 136 6.86 1.50 -10.91
C ALA A 136 7.83 1.15 -12.05
N ASP A 137 7.61 0.04 -12.76
CA ASP A 137 8.38 -0.30 -13.97
C ASP A 137 8.11 0.68 -15.11
N ILE A 138 6.84 1.07 -15.31
CA ILE A 138 6.44 2.04 -16.33
C ILE A 138 7.05 3.41 -16.05
N VAL A 139 6.89 3.92 -14.83
CA VAL A 139 7.46 5.23 -14.46
C VAL A 139 8.98 5.20 -14.49
N GLY A 140 9.62 4.12 -14.00
CA GLY A 140 11.07 3.95 -14.09
C GLY A 140 11.58 3.90 -15.53
N GLY A 141 10.85 3.23 -16.43
CA GLY A 141 11.15 3.19 -17.86
C GLY A 141 11.00 4.55 -18.54
N MET A 142 9.98 5.34 -18.16
CA MET A 142 9.80 6.71 -18.65
C MET A 142 10.96 7.63 -18.25
N LEU A 143 11.55 7.41 -17.08
CA LEU A 143 12.73 8.14 -16.59
C LEU A 143 14.05 7.59 -17.16
N GLY A 144 14.01 6.53 -17.98
CA GLY A 144 15.20 5.91 -18.57
C GLY A 144 16.11 5.22 -17.54
N LEU A 145 15.54 4.70 -16.44
CA LEU A 145 16.33 4.00 -15.42
C LEU A 145 16.87 2.67 -15.97
N GLU A 146 18.14 2.41 -15.67
CA GLU A 146 18.85 1.16 -15.99
C GLU A 146 19.04 0.29 -14.74
N ALA A 147 19.30 -1.00 -14.96
CA ALA A 147 19.56 -2.00 -13.90
C ALA A 147 18.48 -2.01 -12.81
N VAL A 148 17.23 -1.90 -13.24
CA VAL A 148 16.06 -1.74 -12.37
C VAL A 148 15.77 -3.03 -11.59
N GLN A 149 15.56 -2.88 -10.28
CA GLN A 149 15.14 -3.94 -9.37
C GLN A 149 14.01 -3.45 -8.45
N PRO A 150 13.18 -4.34 -7.86
CA PRO A 150 12.20 -3.96 -6.85
C PRO A 150 12.85 -3.22 -5.69
N LEU A 151 12.22 -2.12 -5.25
CA LEU A 151 12.66 -1.41 -4.05
C LEU A 151 12.31 -2.22 -2.79
N GLN A 152 11.14 -2.84 -2.79
CA GLN A 152 10.66 -3.72 -1.74
C GLN A 152 10.18 -5.04 -2.36
N PRO A 153 11.00 -6.10 -2.36
CA PRO A 153 10.65 -7.38 -2.97
C PRO A 153 9.34 -7.95 -2.40
N ALA A 154 8.51 -8.51 -3.27
CA ALA A 154 7.30 -9.21 -2.85
C ALA A 154 7.58 -10.69 -2.58
N SER A 155 7.05 -11.18 -1.46
CA SER A 155 6.89 -12.62 -1.23
C SER A 155 5.84 -13.18 -2.19
N THR A 156 6.06 -14.39 -2.69
CA THR A 156 5.18 -15.02 -3.67
C THR A 156 3.96 -15.75 -3.09
N ASP A 157 3.80 -15.77 -1.75
CA ASP A 157 2.76 -16.53 -1.01
C ASP A 157 2.47 -17.92 -1.61
N VAL A 158 3.54 -18.68 -1.83
CA VAL A 158 3.48 -20.04 -2.35
C VAL A 158 3.72 -21.08 -1.27
N LEU A 159 3.11 -22.24 -1.48
CA LEU A 159 3.32 -23.45 -0.71
C LEU A 159 4.01 -24.49 -1.60
N LYS A 160 4.69 -25.44 -0.97
CA LYS A 160 5.23 -26.61 -1.61
C LYS A 160 4.55 -27.85 -1.08
N LEU A 161 3.99 -28.67 -1.96
CA LEU A 161 3.55 -30.02 -1.63
C LEU A 161 4.71 -30.96 -1.87
N VAL A 162 5.01 -31.77 -0.85
CA VAL A 162 5.95 -32.88 -0.94
C VAL A 162 5.14 -34.15 -0.70
N GLY A 163 5.00 -34.98 -1.73
CA GLY A 163 4.29 -36.25 -1.67
C GLY A 163 5.23 -37.43 -1.89
N PHE A 164 4.79 -38.62 -1.49
CA PHE A 164 5.53 -39.87 -1.64
C PHE A 164 4.63 -40.85 -2.38
N VAL A 165 5.01 -41.21 -3.60
CA VAL A 165 4.14 -41.93 -4.54
C VAL A 165 4.89 -43.15 -5.10
N PRO A 166 4.27 -44.33 -5.23
CA PRO A 166 4.83 -45.45 -5.98
C PRO A 166 5.27 -45.04 -7.40
N GLU A 167 6.36 -45.63 -7.90
CA GLU A 167 6.90 -45.28 -9.22
C GLU A 167 5.88 -45.44 -10.36
N ASP A 168 5.04 -46.47 -10.29
CA ASP A 168 4.04 -46.77 -11.33
C ASP A 168 2.88 -45.76 -11.37
N ASP A 169 2.64 -45.01 -10.29
CA ASP A 169 1.48 -44.12 -10.14
C ASP A 169 1.83 -42.62 -10.23
N VAL A 170 3.12 -42.26 -10.19
CA VAL A 170 3.59 -40.86 -10.08
C VAL A 170 3.07 -39.97 -11.20
N ASP A 171 2.95 -40.49 -12.43
CA ASP A 171 2.52 -39.71 -13.59
C ASP A 171 1.03 -39.34 -13.51
N LEU A 172 0.21 -40.20 -12.91
CA LEU A 172 -1.21 -39.92 -12.67
C LEU A 172 -1.35 -38.79 -11.64
N VAL A 173 -0.66 -38.92 -10.51
CA VAL A 173 -0.65 -37.91 -9.44
C VAL A 173 -0.14 -36.57 -9.95
N ARG A 174 0.96 -36.56 -10.72
CA ARG A 174 1.53 -35.35 -11.32
C ARG A 174 0.52 -34.63 -12.22
N LYS A 175 -0.19 -35.35 -13.10
CA LYS A 175 -1.23 -34.78 -13.97
C LYS A 175 -2.39 -34.18 -13.16
N ALA A 176 -2.81 -34.84 -12.08
CA ALA A 176 -3.88 -34.34 -11.22
C ALA A 176 -3.49 -33.04 -10.50
N LEU A 177 -2.26 -32.98 -9.96
CA LEU A 177 -1.69 -31.77 -9.35
C LEU A 177 -1.64 -30.62 -10.36
N PHE A 178 -1.18 -30.88 -11.57
CA PHE A 178 -1.10 -29.88 -12.64
C PHE A 178 -2.47 -29.35 -13.07
N ALA A 179 -3.45 -30.23 -13.25
CA ALA A 179 -4.84 -29.83 -13.53
C ALA A 179 -5.49 -29.02 -12.40
N SER A 180 -4.92 -29.06 -11.19
CA SER A 180 -5.34 -28.24 -10.05
C SER A 180 -4.71 -26.84 -10.02
N GLY A 181 -3.75 -26.56 -10.91
CA GLY A 181 -3.01 -25.29 -11.00
C GLY A 181 -1.67 -25.29 -10.24
N ALA A 182 -1.19 -26.46 -9.79
CA ALA A 182 0.13 -26.58 -9.20
C ALA A 182 1.21 -26.67 -10.30
N GLY A 183 2.44 -26.24 -9.97
CA GLY A 183 3.58 -26.33 -10.88
C GLY A 183 3.61 -25.24 -11.94
N VAL A 184 3.02 -24.07 -11.66
CA VAL A 184 3.17 -22.87 -12.49
C VAL A 184 4.19 -21.94 -11.84
N ILE A 185 5.29 -21.65 -12.54
CA ILE A 185 6.38 -20.78 -12.06
C ILE A 185 6.77 -19.84 -13.21
N GLY A 186 6.39 -18.56 -13.10
CA GLY A 186 6.55 -17.61 -14.20
C GLY A 186 5.80 -18.10 -15.45
N GLU A 187 6.50 -18.16 -16.58
CA GLU A 187 5.96 -18.62 -17.87
C GLU A 187 5.99 -20.15 -18.04
N TYR A 188 6.47 -20.90 -17.05
CA TYR A 188 6.55 -22.35 -17.11
C TYR A 188 5.37 -22.99 -16.38
N GLU A 189 4.74 -23.97 -17.03
CA GLU A 189 3.72 -24.85 -16.44
C GLU A 189 4.28 -26.26 -16.26
N HIS A 190 3.58 -27.09 -15.48
CA HIS A 190 3.94 -28.48 -15.24
C HIS A 190 5.31 -28.67 -14.55
N CYS A 191 5.74 -27.69 -13.76
CA CYS A 191 6.97 -27.75 -12.97
C CYS A 191 6.80 -28.69 -11.77
N SER A 192 7.60 -29.75 -11.71
CA SER A 192 7.73 -30.61 -10.52
C SER A 192 9.16 -31.13 -10.44
N TRP A 193 9.57 -31.58 -9.25
CA TRP A 193 10.83 -32.28 -9.05
C TRP A 193 10.58 -33.62 -8.39
N SER A 194 11.40 -34.63 -8.67
CA SER A 194 11.24 -35.96 -8.08
C SER A 194 12.57 -36.64 -7.84
N VAL A 195 12.64 -37.45 -6.78
CA VAL A 195 13.79 -38.31 -6.46
C VAL A 195 13.32 -39.64 -5.91
N GLY A 196 13.98 -40.72 -6.31
CA GLY A 196 13.73 -42.06 -5.79
C GLY A 196 14.21 -42.19 -4.34
N GLY A 197 13.42 -42.87 -3.53
CA GLY A 197 13.69 -43.14 -2.13
C GLY A 197 12.92 -44.36 -1.67
N GLN A 198 12.94 -44.58 -0.37
CA GLN A 198 12.34 -45.76 0.23
C GLN A 198 11.47 -45.38 1.42
N GLY A 199 10.19 -45.68 1.33
CA GLY A 199 9.22 -45.53 2.40
C GLY A 199 9.25 -46.77 3.30
N THR A 200 9.07 -46.56 4.61
CA THR A 200 8.91 -47.64 5.58
C THR A 200 7.68 -47.42 6.44
N PHE A 201 6.89 -48.46 6.66
CA PHE A 201 5.71 -48.38 7.54
C PHE A 201 5.39 -49.74 8.16
N PHE A 202 4.59 -49.72 9.22
CA PHE A 202 4.05 -50.92 9.86
C PHE A 202 2.52 -50.87 9.79
N GLY A 203 1.92 -51.67 8.91
CA GLY A 203 0.46 -51.81 8.83
C GLY A 203 -0.04 -52.57 10.05
N ARG A 204 -0.91 -51.98 10.87
CA ARG A 204 -1.51 -52.67 12.03
C ARG A 204 -2.55 -53.72 11.59
N GLU A 205 -2.95 -54.58 12.51
CA GLU A 205 -4.05 -55.52 12.29
C GLU A 205 -5.32 -54.76 11.90
N GLY A 206 -5.93 -55.13 10.75
CA GLY A 206 -7.08 -54.43 10.17
C GLY A 206 -6.76 -53.39 9.09
N THR A 207 -5.50 -53.22 8.70
CA THR A 207 -5.11 -52.40 7.53
C THR A 207 -5.12 -53.22 6.23
N GLU A 208 -5.46 -52.58 5.11
CA GLU A 208 -5.41 -53.16 3.75
C GLU A 208 -4.39 -52.40 2.88
N PRO A 209 -3.08 -52.54 3.12
CA PRO A 209 -2.08 -51.76 2.41
C PRO A 209 -2.00 -52.17 0.93
N VAL A 210 -1.99 -51.18 0.05
CA VAL A 210 -1.90 -51.38 -1.42
C VAL A 210 -0.56 -52.00 -1.81
N ALA A 211 0.51 -51.65 -1.10
CA ALA A 211 1.82 -52.30 -1.18
C ALA A 211 2.14 -52.94 0.17
N GLY A 212 2.50 -54.23 0.21
CA GLY A 212 2.89 -54.92 1.46
C GLY A 212 1.80 -55.78 2.11
N VAL A 213 2.02 -56.16 3.37
CA VAL A 213 1.19 -57.07 4.18
C VAL A 213 1.08 -56.52 5.60
N ALA A 214 -0.14 -56.52 6.15
CA ALA A 214 -0.39 -56.10 7.52
C ALA A 214 0.36 -56.98 8.56
N GLY A 215 0.77 -56.37 9.67
CA GLY A 215 1.42 -57.03 10.81
C GLY A 215 2.94 -57.18 10.70
N ARG A 216 3.59 -56.57 9.71
CA ARG A 216 5.05 -56.55 9.56
C ARG A 216 5.57 -55.17 9.14
N ASP A 217 6.85 -54.93 9.38
CA ASP A 217 7.55 -53.78 8.82
C ASP A 217 7.68 -53.95 7.31
N GLU A 218 7.17 -52.98 6.57
CA GLU A 218 7.23 -52.91 5.12
C GLU A 218 8.22 -51.86 4.66
N GLN A 219 8.75 -52.11 3.46
CA GLN A 219 9.67 -51.24 2.80
C GLN A 219 9.34 -51.20 1.31
N VAL A 220 9.05 -50.00 0.80
CA VAL A 220 8.52 -49.79 -0.56
C VAL A 220 9.33 -48.71 -1.25
N ASP A 221 9.68 -48.95 -2.51
CA ASP A 221 10.34 -47.94 -3.35
C ASP A 221 9.31 -46.89 -3.79
N GLU A 222 9.63 -45.62 -3.53
CA GLU A 222 8.73 -44.49 -3.77
C GLU A 222 9.49 -43.31 -4.39
N LEU A 223 8.77 -42.49 -5.14
CA LEU A 223 9.24 -41.18 -5.58
C LEU A 223 8.75 -40.12 -4.61
N ARG A 224 9.70 -39.37 -4.04
CA ARG A 224 9.42 -38.09 -3.39
C ARG A 224 9.14 -37.06 -4.47
N LEU A 225 7.86 -36.73 -4.69
CA LEU A 225 7.37 -35.76 -5.66
C LEU A 225 7.18 -34.39 -5.00
N GLU A 226 7.71 -33.35 -5.61
CA GLU A 226 7.65 -31.99 -5.09
C GLU A 226 7.04 -31.03 -6.13
N VAL A 227 6.06 -30.22 -5.70
CA VAL A 227 5.42 -29.21 -6.55
C VAL A 227 5.14 -27.92 -5.77
N VAL A 228 5.35 -26.77 -6.40
CA VAL A 228 5.03 -25.45 -5.82
C VAL A 228 3.67 -24.99 -6.35
N PHE A 229 2.88 -24.33 -5.50
CA PHE A 229 1.58 -23.80 -5.88
C PHE A 229 1.16 -22.60 -4.99
N PRO A 230 0.29 -21.70 -5.46
CA PRO A 230 -0.19 -20.58 -4.65
C PRO A 230 -1.01 -21.02 -3.43
N ARG A 231 -0.85 -20.36 -2.27
CA ARG A 231 -1.55 -20.73 -1.02
C ARG A 231 -3.06 -20.88 -1.18
N ARG A 232 -3.71 -20.00 -1.95
CA ARG A 232 -5.16 -20.05 -2.23
C ARG A 232 -5.64 -21.39 -2.83
N LEU A 233 -4.77 -22.11 -3.54
CA LEU A 233 -5.10 -23.39 -4.16
C LEU A 233 -4.91 -24.59 -3.22
N ARG A 234 -4.46 -24.39 -1.97
CA ARG A 234 -4.14 -25.48 -1.03
C ARG A 234 -5.21 -26.56 -0.94
N ARG A 235 -6.47 -26.20 -0.73
CA ARG A 235 -7.56 -27.19 -0.63
C ARG A 235 -7.75 -27.98 -1.93
N ARG A 236 -7.67 -27.31 -3.07
CA ARG A 236 -7.84 -27.94 -4.40
C ARG A 236 -6.68 -28.87 -4.74
N VAL A 237 -5.45 -28.41 -4.51
CA VAL A 237 -4.21 -29.17 -4.78
C VAL A 237 -4.13 -30.40 -3.87
N VAL A 238 -4.37 -30.24 -2.56
CA VAL A 238 -4.37 -31.36 -1.61
C VAL A 238 -5.48 -32.36 -1.94
N GLY A 239 -6.69 -31.87 -2.25
CA GLY A 239 -7.79 -32.74 -2.66
C GLY A 239 -7.47 -33.53 -3.93
N ALA A 240 -6.84 -32.89 -4.93
CA ALA A 240 -6.41 -33.55 -6.16
C ALA A 240 -5.30 -34.59 -5.92
N TYR A 241 -4.33 -34.28 -5.04
CA TYR A 241 -3.29 -35.22 -4.64
C TYR A 241 -3.90 -36.48 -4.00
N ILE A 242 -4.74 -36.31 -2.97
CA ILE A 242 -5.36 -37.42 -2.25
C ILE A 242 -6.22 -38.27 -3.17
N ALA A 243 -7.05 -37.65 -4.01
CA ALA A 243 -7.97 -38.37 -4.89
C ALA A 243 -7.27 -39.16 -6.01
N ALA A 244 -6.07 -38.74 -6.43
CA ALA A 244 -5.31 -39.41 -7.48
C ALA A 244 -4.29 -40.42 -6.93
N HIS A 245 -4.07 -40.44 -5.61
CA HIS A 245 -3.07 -41.30 -4.98
C HIS A 245 -3.56 -42.75 -4.86
N PRO A 246 -2.69 -43.77 -5.06
CA PRO A 246 -3.09 -45.18 -4.93
C PRO A 246 -3.44 -45.57 -3.48
N TYR A 247 -2.76 -44.98 -2.49
CA TYR A 247 -3.00 -45.28 -1.07
C TYR A 247 -4.27 -44.63 -0.53
N GLU A 248 -4.95 -45.32 0.39
CA GLU A 248 -6.11 -44.80 1.13
C GLU A 248 -5.75 -43.58 1.99
N GLU A 249 -4.61 -43.62 2.67
CA GLU A 249 -4.07 -42.54 3.49
C GLU A 249 -2.69 -42.13 2.99
N PRO A 250 -2.60 -41.23 1.99
CA PRO A 250 -1.32 -40.83 1.43
C PRO A 250 -0.55 -39.88 2.37
N ALA A 251 0.75 -40.14 2.54
CA ALA A 251 1.65 -39.25 3.25
C ALA A 251 2.04 -38.05 2.37
N PHE A 252 1.99 -36.84 2.93
CA PHE A 252 2.50 -35.62 2.28
C PHE A 252 2.74 -34.49 3.28
N ASP A 253 3.62 -33.57 2.91
CA ASP A 253 3.90 -32.34 3.65
C ASP A 253 3.45 -31.11 2.85
N ILE A 254 3.01 -30.08 3.57
CA ILE A 254 2.79 -28.74 3.03
C ILE A 254 3.79 -27.79 3.67
N VAL A 255 4.77 -27.37 2.89
CA VAL A 255 5.86 -26.49 3.34
C VAL A 255 5.58 -25.06 2.89
N PRO A 256 5.46 -24.08 3.80
CA PRO A 256 5.43 -22.67 3.42
C PRO A 256 6.81 -22.26 2.87
N LEU A 257 6.82 -21.52 1.77
CA LEU A 257 8.05 -20.98 1.21
C LEU A 257 8.08 -19.46 1.40
N GLU A 258 9.27 -18.94 1.73
CA GLU A 258 9.55 -17.51 1.85
C GLU A 258 10.26 -17.01 0.57
N ASN A 259 9.87 -17.55 -0.59
CA ASN A 259 10.51 -17.22 -1.85
C ASN A 259 10.17 -15.78 -2.26
N GLU A 260 11.21 -14.96 -2.42
CA GLU A 260 11.13 -13.67 -3.08
C GLU A 260 11.46 -13.83 -4.56
N VAL A 261 10.65 -13.22 -5.42
CA VAL A 261 10.94 -13.14 -6.85
C VAL A 261 11.54 -11.77 -7.12
N ALA A 262 12.81 -11.76 -7.54
CA ALA A 262 13.59 -10.54 -7.77
C ALA A 262 13.00 -9.58 -8.81
N SER A 263 11.95 -9.96 -9.54
CA SER A 263 11.24 -9.10 -10.49
C SER A 263 9.88 -8.60 -10.00
N LEU A 264 9.47 -8.92 -8.77
CA LEU A 264 8.17 -8.56 -8.20
C LEU A 264 8.38 -7.79 -6.89
N GLY A 265 7.56 -6.77 -6.65
CA GLY A 265 7.67 -5.95 -5.45
C GLY A 265 7.25 -4.51 -5.64
N LEU A 266 7.07 -3.80 -4.53
CA LEU A 266 6.68 -2.39 -4.55
C LEU A 266 7.88 -1.52 -4.93
N GLY A 267 7.60 -0.51 -5.75
CA GLY A 267 8.58 0.48 -6.20
C GLY A 267 9.72 -0.12 -7.02
N ARG A 268 10.57 0.75 -7.57
CA ARG A 268 11.77 0.38 -8.32
C ARG A 268 12.96 1.21 -7.89
N LEU A 269 14.10 0.56 -7.76
CA LEU A 269 15.40 1.20 -7.63
C LEU A 269 16.18 0.97 -8.92
N GLY A 270 16.65 2.05 -9.52
CA GLY A 270 17.49 1.99 -10.71
C GLY A 270 18.52 3.10 -10.72
N ALA A 271 19.33 3.13 -11.77
CA ALA A 271 20.31 4.20 -11.98
C ALA A 271 20.03 4.93 -13.29
N LEU A 272 20.20 6.26 -13.26
CA LEU A 272 20.28 7.05 -14.49
C LEU A 272 21.57 6.69 -15.25
N PRO A 273 21.57 6.78 -16.60
CA PRO A 273 22.75 6.51 -17.42
C PRO A 273 23.96 7.38 -17.04
N ALA A 274 23.69 8.64 -16.69
CA ALA A 274 24.66 9.59 -16.16
C ALA A 274 24.07 10.36 -14.96
N PRO A 275 24.90 10.84 -14.01
CA PRO A 275 24.44 11.74 -12.96
C PRO A 275 23.83 13.02 -13.55
N VAL A 276 22.76 13.51 -12.92
CA VAL A 276 22.11 14.79 -13.24
C VAL A 276 21.86 15.57 -11.96
N THR A 277 21.62 16.88 -12.04
CA THR A 277 21.22 17.65 -10.85
C THR A 277 19.80 17.27 -10.42
N LEU A 278 19.51 17.35 -9.12
CA LEU A 278 18.18 17.10 -8.58
C LEU A 278 17.10 17.97 -9.26
N GLU A 279 17.40 19.25 -9.50
CA GLU A 279 16.49 20.16 -10.19
C GLU A 279 16.21 19.74 -11.64
N ALA A 280 17.22 19.25 -12.36
CA ALA A 280 17.05 18.74 -13.72
C ALA A 280 16.21 17.46 -13.73
N LEU A 281 16.44 16.55 -12.77
CA LEU A 281 15.62 15.35 -12.63
C LEU A 281 14.16 15.70 -12.28
N ALA A 282 13.92 16.66 -11.39
CA ALA A 282 12.57 17.12 -11.06
C ALA A 282 11.85 17.66 -12.30
N ALA A 283 12.54 18.46 -13.13
CA ALA A 283 12.00 18.95 -14.40
C ALA A 283 11.68 17.81 -15.38
N GLU A 284 12.53 16.79 -15.47
CA GLU A 284 12.28 15.60 -16.29
C GLU A 284 11.06 14.81 -15.78
N VAL A 285 10.96 14.58 -14.46
CA VAL A 285 9.79 13.94 -13.82
C VAL A 285 8.51 14.70 -14.17
N ALA A 286 8.53 16.04 -14.07
CA ALA A 286 7.38 16.87 -14.46
C ALA A 286 7.01 16.71 -15.93
N ALA A 287 8.01 16.65 -16.82
CA ALA A 287 7.77 16.50 -18.26
C ALA A 287 7.19 15.12 -18.60
N VAL A 288 7.77 14.03 -18.09
CA VAL A 288 7.32 12.66 -18.42
C VAL A 288 5.96 12.34 -17.82
N LEU A 289 5.69 12.83 -16.61
CA LEU A 289 4.40 12.64 -15.91
C LEU A 289 3.37 13.73 -16.25
N ARG A 290 3.72 14.70 -17.12
CA ARG A 290 2.86 15.81 -17.54
C ARG A 290 2.31 16.62 -16.35
N LEU A 291 3.15 16.83 -15.33
CA LEU A 291 2.78 17.58 -14.14
C LEU A 291 2.75 19.08 -14.47
N PRO A 292 1.73 19.84 -14.01
CA PRO A 292 1.70 21.29 -14.20
C PRO A 292 2.79 21.99 -13.40
N SER A 293 3.16 21.42 -12.25
CA SER A 293 4.29 21.82 -11.43
C SER A 293 4.83 20.62 -10.66
N VAL A 294 6.07 20.71 -10.19
CA VAL A 294 6.71 19.67 -9.38
C VAL A 294 7.37 20.32 -8.17
N ARG A 295 7.30 19.64 -7.03
CA ARG A 295 8.02 20.02 -5.81
C ARG A 295 9.13 19.02 -5.57
N TYR A 296 10.25 19.49 -5.04
CA TYR A 296 11.33 18.62 -4.61
C TYR A 296 11.92 19.11 -3.28
N ALA A 297 12.52 18.19 -2.53
CA ALA A 297 13.19 18.48 -1.26
C ALA A 297 14.66 18.04 -1.34
N GLY A 298 15.57 18.93 -0.96
CA GLY A 298 17.02 18.74 -1.04
C GLY A 298 17.72 19.89 -1.76
N ASP A 299 19.04 19.81 -1.87
CA ASP A 299 19.84 20.75 -2.66
C ASP A 299 19.63 20.47 -4.16
N GLY A 300 19.00 21.41 -4.87
CA GLY A 300 18.72 21.29 -6.31
C GLY A 300 19.95 21.12 -7.19
N SER A 301 21.12 21.58 -6.72
CA SER A 301 22.39 21.47 -7.44
C SER A 301 23.12 20.14 -7.20
N ARG A 302 22.68 19.34 -6.21
CA ARG A 302 23.27 18.04 -5.92
C ARG A 302 23.09 17.10 -7.11
N GLU A 303 24.17 16.43 -7.48
CA GLU A 303 24.12 15.35 -8.46
C GLU A 303 23.46 14.10 -7.85
N VAL A 304 22.50 13.54 -8.56
CA VAL A 304 21.79 12.31 -8.22
C VAL A 304 21.90 11.32 -9.37
N ARG A 305 21.96 10.03 -9.06
CA ARG A 305 22.01 8.97 -10.06
C ARG A 305 21.16 7.77 -9.70
N ARG A 306 21.17 7.35 -8.44
CA ARG A 306 20.34 6.24 -7.94
C ARG A 306 18.96 6.76 -7.60
N VAL A 307 17.96 6.34 -8.36
CA VAL A 307 16.59 6.83 -8.25
C VAL A 307 15.71 5.69 -7.75
N ALA A 308 15.04 5.92 -6.63
CA ALA A 308 13.91 5.11 -6.19
C ALA A 308 12.62 5.73 -6.73
N VAL A 309 11.72 4.91 -7.25
CA VAL A 309 10.41 5.32 -7.77
C VAL A 309 9.36 4.48 -7.05
N LEU A 310 8.42 5.14 -6.37
CA LEU A 310 7.29 4.51 -5.71
C LEU A 310 6.04 5.36 -6.03
N PRO A 311 5.33 5.06 -7.13
CA PRO A 311 4.09 5.74 -7.49
C PRO A 311 3.07 5.69 -6.35
N GLY A 312 2.17 6.67 -6.30
CA GLY A 312 1.21 6.78 -5.20
C GLY A 312 1.84 7.31 -3.91
N SER A 313 1.39 6.80 -2.76
CA SER A 313 1.83 7.24 -1.43
C SER A 313 3.00 6.38 -0.90
N GLY A 314 4.23 6.81 -1.16
CA GLY A 314 5.45 6.05 -0.82
C GLY A 314 6.28 6.60 0.34
N ALA A 315 5.75 7.54 1.12
CA ALA A 315 6.49 8.17 2.21
C ALA A 315 6.98 7.17 3.28
N GLU A 316 6.28 6.04 3.46
CA GLU A 316 6.72 4.95 4.35
C GLU A 316 8.09 4.36 3.98
N ALA A 317 8.51 4.46 2.71
CA ALA A 317 9.82 3.98 2.27
C ALA A 317 10.97 4.77 2.92
N ILE A 318 10.72 6.02 3.34
CA ILE A 318 11.68 6.86 4.07
C ILE A 318 12.05 6.18 5.40
N ALA A 319 11.04 5.73 6.16
CA ALA A 319 11.25 5.00 7.42
C ALA A 319 11.91 3.63 7.20
N ARG A 320 11.67 2.98 6.05
CA ARG A 320 12.29 1.69 5.68
C ARG A 320 13.74 1.80 5.18
N GLY A 321 14.35 2.99 5.25
CA GLY A 321 15.78 3.16 5.00
C GLY A 321 16.17 3.28 3.53
N VAL A 322 15.27 3.73 2.64
CA VAL A 322 15.58 3.97 1.22
C VAL A 322 16.77 4.90 1.00
N ALA A 323 17.06 5.81 1.94
CA ALA A 323 18.23 6.69 1.94
C ALA A 323 19.57 5.94 1.89
N GLN A 324 19.61 4.66 2.28
CA GLN A 324 20.82 3.83 2.24
C GLN A 324 21.15 3.35 0.81
N VAL A 325 20.16 3.35 -0.09
CA VAL A 325 20.27 2.72 -1.42
C VAL A 325 19.99 3.69 -2.57
N ALA A 326 19.29 4.79 -2.33
CA ALA A 326 18.92 5.79 -3.33
C ALA A 326 19.42 7.19 -2.99
N ASP A 327 19.75 7.98 -4.02
CA ASP A 327 20.06 9.41 -3.88
C ASP A 327 18.77 10.25 -3.78
N VAL A 328 17.73 9.81 -4.48
CA VAL A 328 16.44 10.48 -4.60
C VAL A 328 15.29 9.48 -4.66
N LEU A 329 14.17 9.81 -4.01
CA LEU A 329 12.90 9.09 -4.11
C LEU A 329 11.86 9.95 -4.86
N VAL A 330 11.29 9.40 -5.93
CA VAL A 330 10.14 9.95 -6.66
C VAL A 330 8.88 9.26 -6.16
N THR A 331 8.01 10.01 -5.49
CA THR A 331 6.76 9.50 -4.90
C THR A 331 5.77 10.64 -4.64
N GLY A 332 4.52 10.32 -4.30
CA GLY A 332 3.49 11.29 -3.95
C GLY A 332 3.14 11.31 -2.46
N ASP A 333 2.25 12.24 -2.10
CA ASP A 333 1.65 12.41 -0.77
C ASP A 333 2.63 12.58 0.40
N VAL A 334 3.82 13.13 0.12
CA VAL A 334 4.83 13.36 1.16
C VAL A 334 4.47 14.58 2.01
N LYS A 335 4.35 14.37 3.33
CA LYS A 335 4.14 15.43 4.31
C LYS A 335 5.44 16.18 4.61
N TYR A 336 5.30 17.40 5.13
CA TYR A 336 6.45 18.27 5.45
C TYR A 336 7.51 17.59 6.34
N HIS A 337 7.08 16.92 7.43
CA HIS A 337 8.00 16.28 8.36
C HIS A 337 8.70 15.06 7.77
N GLU A 338 8.01 14.30 6.90
CA GLU A 338 8.58 13.18 6.15
C GLU A 338 9.65 13.69 5.17
N ALA A 339 9.36 14.78 4.45
CA ALA A 339 10.32 15.40 3.55
C ALA A 339 11.57 15.93 4.27
N ARG A 340 11.38 16.56 5.44
CA ARG A 340 12.50 17.01 6.27
C ARG A 340 13.32 15.83 6.78
N ALA A 341 12.68 14.75 7.21
CA ALA A 341 13.35 13.54 7.68
C ALA A 341 14.19 12.89 6.57
N ALA A 342 13.64 12.78 5.35
CA ALA A 342 14.38 12.30 4.18
C ALA A 342 15.65 13.11 3.92
N CYS A 343 15.54 14.45 3.88
CA CYS A 343 16.69 15.33 3.67
C CYS A 343 17.78 15.15 4.74
N VAL A 344 17.39 15.00 6.01
CA VAL A 344 18.34 14.74 7.12
C VAL A 344 19.07 13.40 6.94
N GLN A 345 18.40 12.40 6.39
CA GLN A 345 19.00 11.10 6.06
C GLN A 345 19.85 11.11 4.78
N GLY A 346 19.96 12.26 4.09
CA GLY A 346 20.69 12.39 2.83
C GLY A 346 19.91 11.91 1.60
N LEU A 347 18.60 11.71 1.72
CA LEU A 347 17.70 11.37 0.62
C LEU A 347 17.03 12.64 0.09
N ALA A 348 17.17 12.90 -1.22
CA ALA A 348 16.36 13.91 -1.89
C ALA A 348 14.96 13.35 -2.21
N LEU A 349 13.96 14.21 -2.32
CA LEU A 349 12.62 13.80 -2.74
C LEU A 349 12.16 14.59 -3.95
N ILE A 350 11.44 13.94 -4.84
CA ILE A 350 10.63 14.59 -5.86
C ILE A 350 9.20 14.17 -5.60
N ASP A 351 8.38 15.15 -5.22
CA ASP A 351 6.96 14.96 -4.92
C ASP A 351 6.17 15.03 -6.24
N ALA A 352 5.81 13.84 -6.72
CA ALA A 352 5.01 13.61 -7.90
C ALA A 352 3.59 13.26 -7.44
N PRO A 353 2.58 14.12 -7.67
CA PRO A 353 1.23 13.93 -7.14
C PRO A 353 0.68 12.53 -7.43
N HIS A 354 0.06 11.93 -6.42
CA HIS A 354 -0.43 10.55 -6.41
C HIS A 354 -1.25 10.22 -7.66
N GLY A 355 -2.39 10.89 -7.84
CA GLY A 355 -3.31 10.61 -8.95
C GLY A 355 -2.72 10.88 -10.33
N LEU A 356 -1.80 11.84 -10.49
CA LEU A 356 -1.19 12.11 -11.80
C LEU A 356 -0.16 11.06 -12.20
N THR A 357 0.67 10.66 -11.23
CA THR A 357 1.71 9.65 -11.46
C THR A 357 1.07 8.31 -11.79
N GLU A 358 0.02 7.94 -11.05
CA GLU A 358 -0.69 6.69 -11.28
C GLU A 358 -1.57 6.74 -12.53
N GLN A 359 -2.21 7.88 -12.84
CA GLN A 359 -2.94 8.00 -14.10
C GLN A 359 -2.00 7.73 -15.28
N GLU A 360 -0.80 8.33 -15.34
CA GLU A 360 0.14 8.05 -16.43
C GLU A 360 0.58 6.58 -16.47
N GLY A 361 0.83 5.96 -15.31
CA GLY A 361 1.21 4.56 -15.24
C GLY A 361 0.10 3.63 -15.74
N VAL A 362 -1.13 3.81 -15.27
CA VAL A 362 -2.30 2.98 -15.64
C VAL A 362 -2.63 3.13 -17.12
N LEU A 363 -2.59 4.36 -17.64
CA LEU A 363 -2.92 4.61 -19.04
C LEU A 363 -1.90 4.01 -20.02
N ARG A 364 -0.63 3.90 -19.61
CA ARG A 364 0.39 3.18 -20.39
C ARG A 364 0.30 1.68 -20.19
N TRP A 365 -0.03 1.22 -18.99
CA TRP A 365 -0.28 -0.21 -18.74
C TRP A 365 -1.41 -0.76 -19.61
N ALA A 366 -2.41 0.08 -19.95
CA ALA A 366 -3.47 -0.27 -20.88
C ALA A 366 -2.96 -0.75 -22.25
N GLU A 367 -1.76 -0.34 -22.69
CA GLU A 367 -1.12 -0.85 -23.92
C GLU A 367 -0.71 -2.32 -23.76
N GLN A 368 -0.17 -2.72 -22.60
CA GLN A 368 0.16 -4.12 -22.31
C GLN A 368 -1.10 -4.98 -22.23
N LEU A 369 -2.17 -4.44 -21.64
CA LEU A 369 -3.47 -5.11 -21.63
C LEU A 369 -4.03 -5.27 -23.06
N ARG A 370 -3.90 -4.24 -23.90
CA ARG A 370 -4.28 -4.31 -25.33
C ARG A 370 -3.53 -5.42 -26.05
N ASP A 371 -2.21 -5.52 -25.85
CA ASP A 371 -1.39 -6.57 -26.46
C ASP A 371 -1.79 -7.98 -25.96
N ALA A 372 -2.07 -8.11 -24.66
CA ALA A 372 -2.49 -9.38 -24.07
C ALA A 372 -3.88 -9.85 -24.56
N LEU A 373 -4.79 -8.92 -24.83
CA LEU A 373 -6.12 -9.20 -25.37
C LEU A 373 -6.11 -9.37 -26.90
N GLY A 374 -5.12 -8.78 -27.58
CA GLY A 374 -5.00 -8.80 -29.02
C GLY A 374 -6.25 -8.26 -29.72
N PRO A 375 -6.63 -8.79 -30.90
CA PRO A 375 -7.80 -8.31 -31.64
C PRO A 375 -9.15 -8.73 -31.02
N ALA A 376 -9.16 -9.46 -29.90
CA ALA A 376 -10.39 -9.97 -29.29
C ALA A 376 -11.20 -8.89 -28.56
N ALA A 377 -10.54 -7.80 -28.13
CA ALA A 377 -11.16 -6.64 -27.49
C ALA A 377 -10.38 -5.36 -27.84
N ALA A 378 -11.10 -4.25 -27.96
CA ALA A 378 -10.50 -2.92 -27.99
C ALA A 378 -10.28 -2.42 -26.55
N VAL A 379 -9.12 -1.81 -26.29
CA VAL A 379 -8.79 -1.20 -25.01
C VAL A 379 -8.70 0.31 -25.18
N GLU A 380 -9.69 0.99 -24.60
CA GLU A 380 -9.81 2.44 -24.53
C GLU A 380 -9.41 2.93 -23.14
N THR A 381 -9.00 4.19 -23.05
CA THR A 381 -8.53 4.79 -21.80
C THR A 381 -9.34 6.03 -21.44
N PHE A 382 -9.69 6.17 -20.17
CA PHE A 382 -10.24 7.41 -19.64
C PHE A 382 -9.15 8.19 -18.91
N ARG A 383 -8.92 9.41 -19.35
CA ARG A 383 -8.04 10.37 -18.69
C ARG A 383 -8.88 11.45 -18.05
N ASP A 384 -8.76 11.59 -16.74
CA ASP A 384 -9.31 12.74 -16.05
C ASP A 384 -8.58 14.02 -16.56
N PRO A 385 -9.32 15.00 -17.12
CA PRO A 385 -8.74 16.27 -17.55
C PRO A 385 -8.28 17.17 -16.38
N GLY A 386 -8.64 16.84 -15.12
CA GLY A 386 -8.22 17.54 -13.92
C GLY A 386 -6.79 17.25 -13.47
N VAL A 387 -6.27 18.09 -12.56
CA VAL A 387 -4.98 17.87 -11.86
C VAL A 387 -5.21 16.95 -10.62
N GLY A 388 -6.10 15.97 -10.78
CA GLY A 388 -6.74 15.25 -9.67
C GLY A 388 -7.79 16.10 -8.94
N VAL A 389 -8.03 15.81 -7.66
CA VAL A 389 -8.98 16.53 -6.79
C VAL A 389 -8.56 17.97 -6.45
N TRP A 390 -7.33 18.35 -6.79
CA TRP A 390 -6.75 19.66 -6.50
C TRP A 390 -6.78 20.55 -7.75
N SER A 391 -7.10 21.83 -7.56
CA SER A 391 -7.04 22.84 -8.61
C SER A 391 -5.90 23.81 -8.35
N ASP A 392 -4.99 23.95 -9.32
CA ASP A 392 -3.96 24.97 -9.26
C ASP A 392 -4.55 26.35 -9.57
N ALA A 393 -4.52 27.26 -8.59
CA ALA A 393 -4.78 28.66 -8.85
C ALA A 393 -3.53 29.26 -9.52
N ALA A 394 -3.70 29.91 -10.67
CA ALA A 394 -2.64 30.72 -11.25
C ALA A 394 -2.28 31.85 -10.28
N VAL A 395 -1.14 31.72 -9.59
CA VAL A 395 -0.61 32.81 -8.75
C VAL A 395 -0.04 33.86 -9.68
N GLY A 396 -0.91 34.78 -10.11
CA GLY A 396 -0.50 36.00 -10.79
C GLY A 396 0.36 36.82 -9.85
N VAL A 397 1.68 36.72 -9.97
CA VAL A 397 2.58 37.69 -9.34
C VAL A 397 2.33 39.02 -10.03
N ALA A 398 1.51 39.86 -9.41
CA ALA A 398 1.41 41.26 -9.78
C ALA A 398 2.79 41.89 -9.54
N ARG A 399 3.64 41.89 -10.57
CA ARG A 399 4.79 42.80 -10.61
C ARG A 399 4.21 44.20 -10.52
N ALA A 400 4.45 44.85 -9.39
CA ALA A 400 4.15 46.27 -9.22
C ALA A 400 4.80 47.02 -10.38
N ALA A 401 3.96 47.57 -11.26
CA ALA A 401 4.38 48.46 -12.30
C ALA A 401 5.03 49.67 -11.62
N VAL A 402 6.34 49.84 -11.83
CA VAL A 402 7.03 51.09 -11.53
C VAL A 402 6.48 52.12 -12.51
N ALA A 403 5.50 52.89 -12.06
CA ALA A 403 5.06 54.09 -12.75
C ALA A 403 6.16 55.14 -12.60
N GLY A 404 6.71 55.56 -13.73
CA GLY A 404 7.64 56.69 -13.81
C GLY A 404 6.99 57.97 -13.31
N GLY A 405 7.77 58.75 -12.57
CA GLY A 405 7.46 60.10 -12.15
C GLY A 405 8.76 60.83 -11.85
N ASP A 406 9.18 61.67 -12.80
CA ASP A 406 10.30 62.61 -12.71
C ASP A 406 10.25 63.48 -11.44
N GLY A 407 11.41 63.73 -10.83
CA GLY A 407 11.49 64.71 -9.74
C GLY A 407 12.82 64.80 -8.99
N ARG A 408 13.88 65.24 -9.69
CA ARG A 408 15.07 66.01 -9.24
C ARG A 408 15.37 66.08 -7.72
N GLY A 409 16.55 65.58 -7.32
CA GLY A 409 17.22 65.91 -6.06
C GLY A 409 18.59 65.23 -5.93
N GLU A 410 19.64 66.02 -5.75
CA GLU A 410 21.08 65.72 -5.81
C GLU A 410 21.65 64.77 -4.71
N PRO A 411 22.90 64.28 -4.87
CA PRO A 411 23.41 63.07 -4.20
C PRO A 411 24.26 63.36 -2.95
N GLN A 412 24.27 62.45 -1.97
CA GLN A 412 25.30 62.40 -0.94
C GLN A 412 25.74 60.96 -0.61
N GLU A 413 27.00 60.70 -0.98
CA GLU A 413 28.06 60.00 -0.23
C GLU A 413 27.87 58.54 0.22
N GLU A 414 28.53 57.65 -0.53
CA GLU A 414 29.18 56.45 0.02
C GLU A 414 30.36 56.84 0.94
N PRO A 415 30.81 55.94 1.83
CA PRO A 415 32.11 55.35 1.53
C PRO A 415 32.28 53.86 1.87
N ALA A 416 32.97 53.20 0.94
CA ALA A 416 34.19 52.40 1.08
C ALA A 416 34.23 51.11 1.93
N LEU A 417 34.54 50.04 1.17
CA LEU A 417 35.23 48.81 1.56
C LEU A 417 36.63 49.08 2.16
N GLU A 418 37.05 48.27 3.13
CA GLU A 418 38.46 47.90 3.29
C GLU A 418 38.62 46.47 3.84
N GLN A 419 39.69 45.83 3.38
CA GLN A 419 39.94 44.39 3.40
C GLN A 419 40.80 43.93 4.59
N ALA A 420 40.66 42.62 4.88
CA ALA A 420 41.70 41.67 5.30
C ALA A 420 42.37 41.82 6.69
N SER A 421 42.27 40.75 7.51
CA SER A 421 43.40 39.84 7.82
C SER A 421 43.10 38.91 9.03
N THR A 422 43.39 37.63 8.87
CA THR A 422 43.72 36.65 9.95
C THR A 422 45.25 36.61 10.08
N PRO A 423 45.88 36.34 11.26
CA PRO A 423 45.83 34.99 11.88
C PRO A 423 46.01 34.89 13.43
N GLY A 424 45.57 33.76 14.00
CA GLY A 424 46.39 32.92 14.89
C GLY A 424 46.35 33.10 16.43
N SER A 425 45.97 31.99 17.09
CA SER A 425 46.38 31.44 18.40
C SER A 425 45.93 32.05 19.75
N GLU A 426 45.14 31.22 20.44
CA GLU A 426 45.20 30.81 21.87
C GLU A 426 45.50 31.85 22.96
N THR A 427 44.54 32.02 23.89
CA THR A 427 44.74 31.81 25.33
C THR A 427 43.39 31.91 26.08
N THR A 428 43.06 30.88 26.87
CA THR A 428 42.02 30.91 27.93
C THR A 428 42.56 31.67 29.15
N PRO A 429 41.72 32.23 30.05
CA PRO A 429 41.15 31.41 31.14
C PRO A 429 39.73 31.77 31.63
N ALA A 430 39.07 30.73 32.19
CA ALA A 430 38.14 30.67 33.36
C ALA A 430 37.03 31.74 33.53
N ALA A 431 35.73 31.41 33.42
CA ALA A 431 34.85 30.58 34.28
C ALA A 431 34.17 31.33 35.45
N ALA A 432 32.85 31.48 35.35
CA ALA A 432 31.80 31.44 36.40
C ALA A 432 30.46 31.74 35.69
N GLY A 433 29.54 30.80 35.46
CA GLY A 433 28.67 30.12 36.44
C GLY A 433 27.22 30.54 36.13
N GLY A 434 26.21 29.68 35.98
CA GLY A 434 26.07 28.27 36.26
C GLY A 434 24.92 27.65 35.43
N PRO A 435 24.59 26.37 35.70
CA PRO A 435 23.96 25.48 34.74
C PRO A 435 22.43 25.61 34.71
N ALA A 436 21.88 25.67 33.50
CA ALA A 436 20.49 25.27 33.24
C ALA A 436 20.30 23.79 33.62
N PRO A 437 19.10 23.39 34.06
CA PRO A 437 18.84 22.03 34.54
C PRO A 437 19.14 21.01 33.43
N PRO A 438 19.60 19.79 33.78
CA PRO A 438 19.98 18.80 32.80
C PRO A 438 18.74 18.39 31.99
N THR A 439 18.77 18.62 30.67
CA THR A 439 18.01 17.79 29.74
C THR A 439 18.51 16.38 29.92
N GLU A 440 17.71 15.53 30.56
CA GLU A 440 18.02 14.11 30.70
C GLU A 440 18.31 13.54 29.31
N ALA A 441 19.52 13.00 29.16
CA ALA A 441 19.93 12.32 27.96
C ALA A 441 19.00 11.14 27.72
N VAL A 442 18.37 11.12 26.54
CA VAL A 442 17.64 9.97 26.00
C VAL A 442 18.56 8.76 26.07
N ARG A 443 18.22 7.80 26.94
CA ARG A 443 18.95 6.54 27.04
C ARG A 443 18.53 5.64 25.87
N PRO A 444 19.47 4.98 25.18
CA PRO A 444 19.11 3.92 24.24
C PRO A 444 18.38 2.80 24.99
N VAL A 445 17.32 2.29 24.37
CA VAL A 445 16.51 1.17 24.88
C VAL A 445 17.42 -0.04 25.08
N ASN A 446 17.51 -0.53 26.32
CA ASN A 446 18.19 -1.77 26.63
C ASN A 446 17.29 -2.91 26.15
N ARG A 447 17.78 -3.76 25.23
CA ARG A 447 17.00 -4.85 24.60
C ARG A 447 16.55 -5.95 25.58
N ASP A 448 16.95 -5.87 26.84
CA ASP A 448 16.61 -6.80 27.91
C ASP A 448 15.47 -6.32 28.84
N ASP A 449 14.86 -5.14 28.61
CA ASP A 449 13.72 -4.69 29.42
C ASP A 449 12.39 -5.20 28.81
N ASP A 450 11.81 -6.20 29.46
CA ASP A 450 10.88 -7.18 28.88
C ASP A 450 9.46 -6.67 28.54
N ARG A 451 9.05 -5.46 28.94
CA ARG A 451 7.70 -4.92 28.62
C ARG A 451 7.56 -3.42 28.94
N PHE A 452 7.15 -2.62 27.95
CA PHE A 452 6.89 -1.17 28.11
C PHE A 452 5.46 -0.90 28.57
N ARG A 453 5.21 0.31 29.08
CA ARG A 453 3.88 0.75 29.50
C ARG A 453 3.50 2.05 28.81
N LEU A 454 2.37 2.07 28.13
CA LEU A 454 1.83 3.24 27.45
C LEU A 454 0.53 3.68 28.12
N TYR A 455 0.45 4.95 28.51
CA TYR A 455 -0.76 5.58 29.04
C TYR A 455 -1.29 6.57 28.01
N THR A 456 -2.56 6.48 27.62
CA THR A 456 -3.16 7.41 26.65
C THR A 456 -4.47 7.98 27.16
N ASP A 457 -4.74 9.23 26.84
CA ASP A 457 -6.01 9.92 27.12
C ASP A 457 -6.34 10.89 25.98
N GLY A 458 -7.62 11.06 25.69
CA GLY A 458 -8.10 12.03 24.71
C GLY A 458 -9.38 12.71 25.19
N GLY A 459 -9.43 14.03 25.08
CA GLY A 459 -10.55 14.81 25.63
C GLY A 459 -10.95 16.00 24.78
N ALA A 460 -12.24 16.32 24.77
CA ALA A 460 -12.80 17.52 24.15
C ALA A 460 -13.45 18.45 25.19
N ARG A 461 -13.21 19.76 25.07
CA ARG A 461 -13.87 20.79 25.89
C ARG A 461 -15.20 21.19 25.25
N GLY A 462 -16.27 20.56 25.74
CA GLY A 462 -17.53 20.48 25.00
C GLY A 462 -17.46 19.30 24.04
N ASN A 463 -18.50 18.46 23.99
CA ASN A 463 -18.47 17.21 23.22
C ASN A 463 -19.62 17.22 22.18
N PRO A 464 -19.34 17.47 20.89
CA PRO A 464 -18.03 17.78 20.29
C PRO A 464 -17.54 19.20 20.60
N GLY A 465 -16.22 19.40 20.55
CA GLY A 465 -15.57 20.67 20.86
C GLY A 465 -14.04 20.62 20.68
N PRO A 466 -13.32 21.70 21.00
CA PRO A 466 -11.85 21.73 20.92
C PRO A 466 -11.24 20.58 21.71
N ALA A 467 -10.45 19.75 21.05
CA ALA A 467 -9.98 18.48 21.57
C ALA A 467 -8.46 18.36 21.49
N GLY A 468 -7.90 17.60 22.43
CA GLY A 468 -6.49 17.30 22.50
C GLY A 468 -6.27 15.84 22.85
N ILE A 469 -5.04 15.38 22.62
CA ILE A 469 -4.59 14.03 22.90
C ILE A 469 -3.35 14.05 23.77
N GLY A 470 -3.22 13.04 24.61
CA GLY A 470 -2.10 12.81 25.50
C GLY A 470 -1.65 11.35 25.44
N ALA A 471 -0.36 11.11 25.29
CA ALA A 471 0.22 9.78 25.41
C ALA A 471 1.54 9.82 26.17
N ARG A 472 1.82 8.81 27.00
CA ARG A 472 3.03 8.72 27.82
C ARG A 472 3.57 7.30 27.80
N LEU A 473 4.72 7.12 27.17
CA LEU A 473 5.42 5.84 27.06
C LEU A 473 6.49 5.74 28.15
N LEU A 474 6.47 4.64 28.90
CA LEU A 474 7.37 4.37 30.02
C LEU A 474 8.11 3.04 29.84
N THR A 475 9.32 2.97 30.37
CA THR A 475 10.06 1.70 30.54
C THR A 475 9.41 0.81 31.62
N ALA A 476 9.87 -0.44 31.74
CA ALA A 476 9.44 -1.31 32.84
C ALA A 476 9.83 -0.73 34.21
N GLY A 477 10.97 -0.02 34.28
CA GLY A 477 11.43 0.73 35.45
C GLY A 477 10.58 1.96 35.80
N GLY A 478 9.76 2.46 34.86
CA GLY A 478 8.90 3.63 35.05
C GLY A 478 9.52 4.95 34.61
N ASP A 479 10.66 4.89 33.93
CA ASP A 479 11.29 6.06 33.31
C ASP A 479 10.47 6.48 32.08
N VAL A 480 10.33 7.79 31.87
CA VAL A 480 9.65 8.33 30.69
C VAL A 480 10.53 8.16 29.47
N VAL A 481 10.01 7.47 28.47
CA VAL A 481 10.63 7.33 27.15
C VAL A 481 10.24 8.50 26.27
N GLU A 482 8.93 8.78 26.21
CA GLU A 482 8.36 9.84 25.38
C GLU A 482 6.96 10.25 25.85
N GLU A 483 6.63 11.53 25.65
CA GLU A 483 5.31 12.10 25.91
C GLU A 483 4.82 12.81 24.64
N VAL A 484 3.56 12.56 24.29
CA VAL A 484 2.85 13.20 23.17
C VAL A 484 1.76 14.07 23.76
N ALA A 485 1.71 15.34 23.32
CA ALA A 485 0.63 16.25 23.61
C ALA A 485 0.32 17.02 22.32
N ASP A 486 -0.87 16.84 21.75
CA ASP A 486 -1.23 17.52 20.49
C ASP A 486 -2.69 17.97 20.46
N PHE A 487 -2.94 19.07 19.75
CA PHE A 487 -4.26 19.64 19.54
C PHE A 487 -4.84 19.16 18.21
N ILE A 488 -5.96 18.45 18.28
CA ILE A 488 -6.53 17.73 17.13
C ILE A 488 -7.73 18.46 16.49
N GLY A 489 -7.92 19.74 16.83
CA GLY A 489 -9.04 20.53 16.30
C GLY A 489 -10.34 20.28 17.06
N THR A 490 -11.46 20.13 16.36
CA THR A 490 -12.78 19.85 16.97
C THR A 490 -13.12 18.38 16.83
N ALA A 491 -13.29 17.68 17.94
CA ALA A 491 -13.60 16.25 17.96
C ALA A 491 -14.62 15.91 19.06
N THR A 492 -15.16 14.68 19.02
CA THR A 492 -15.85 14.10 20.19
C THR A 492 -14.84 13.48 21.13
N ASN A 493 -15.22 13.24 22.40
CA ASN A 493 -14.34 12.56 23.35
C ASN A 493 -13.86 11.22 22.81
N ASN A 494 -14.76 10.37 22.28
CA ASN A 494 -14.37 9.05 21.79
C ASN A 494 -13.42 9.11 20.59
N VAL A 495 -13.56 10.11 19.71
CA VAL A 495 -12.61 10.33 18.60
C VAL A 495 -11.24 10.73 19.15
N ALA A 496 -11.21 11.63 20.13
CA ALA A 496 -9.97 12.05 20.78
C ALA A 496 -9.27 10.88 21.48
N GLU A 497 -10.01 10.04 22.21
CA GLU A 497 -9.48 8.85 22.90
C GLU A 497 -8.83 7.86 21.91
N TYR A 498 -9.48 7.61 20.78
CA TYR A 498 -8.91 6.78 19.74
C TYR A 498 -7.67 7.41 19.10
N GLN A 499 -7.68 8.71 18.81
CA GLN A 499 -6.52 9.39 18.25
C GLN A 499 -5.33 9.42 19.22
N ALA A 500 -5.59 9.53 20.53
CA ALA A 500 -4.56 9.42 21.56
C ALA A 500 -3.95 8.01 21.61
N LEU A 501 -4.79 6.97 21.52
CA LEU A 501 -4.32 5.58 21.42
C LEU A 501 -3.43 5.39 20.19
N LEU A 502 -3.87 5.86 19.01
CA LEU A 502 -3.10 5.75 17.77
C LEU A 502 -1.73 6.43 17.88
N ALA A 503 -1.70 7.69 18.32
CA ALA A 503 -0.46 8.43 18.47
C ALA A 503 0.50 7.76 19.47
N GLY A 504 -0.03 7.22 20.58
CA GLY A 504 0.78 6.48 21.55
C GLY A 504 1.36 5.18 20.99
N LEU A 505 0.58 4.42 20.22
CA LEU A 505 1.03 3.18 19.58
C LEU A 505 2.08 3.43 18.50
N GLU A 506 1.89 4.48 17.69
CA GLU A 506 2.86 4.90 16.67
C GLU A 506 4.21 5.24 17.31
N VAL A 507 4.19 6.04 18.38
CA VAL A 507 5.40 6.36 19.15
C VAL A 507 6.06 5.11 19.71
N ALA A 508 5.31 4.16 20.28
CA ALA A 508 5.89 2.93 20.79
C ALA A 508 6.57 2.09 19.69
N LEU A 509 5.95 1.98 18.51
CA LEU A 509 6.55 1.29 17.37
C LEU A 509 7.80 2.00 16.84
N ASP A 510 7.78 3.33 16.76
CA ASP A 510 8.92 4.14 16.32
C ASP A 510 10.13 4.00 17.24
N ARG A 511 9.89 3.74 18.54
CA ARG A 511 10.94 3.44 19.52
C ARG A 511 11.40 1.97 19.52
N GLY A 512 10.88 1.15 18.61
CA GLY A 512 11.22 -0.26 18.49
C GLY A 512 10.71 -1.11 19.67
N VAL A 513 9.60 -0.71 20.29
CA VAL A 513 8.98 -1.49 21.37
C VAL A 513 8.33 -2.75 20.77
N GLU A 514 8.76 -3.92 21.22
CA GLU A 514 8.19 -5.20 20.78
C GLU A 514 7.11 -5.73 21.73
N ARG A 515 7.17 -5.40 23.04
CA ARG A 515 6.22 -5.85 24.06
C ARG A 515 5.64 -4.67 24.87
N LEU A 516 4.32 -4.54 24.92
CA LEU A 516 3.65 -3.33 25.42
C LEU A 516 2.39 -3.62 26.27
N ASP A 517 2.27 -2.98 27.43
CA ASP A 517 1.00 -2.83 28.15
C ASP A 517 0.42 -1.43 27.89
N VAL A 518 -0.79 -1.34 27.36
CA VAL A 518 -1.49 -0.07 27.08
C VAL A 518 -2.57 0.15 28.13
N PHE A 519 -2.65 1.36 28.67
CA PHE A 519 -3.59 1.76 29.72
C PHE A 519 -4.40 2.98 29.27
N LEU A 520 -5.71 2.86 29.33
CA LEU A 520 -6.68 3.94 29.03
C LEU A 520 -7.75 3.99 30.12
N ASP A 521 -8.31 5.16 30.39
CA ASP A 521 -9.51 5.33 31.23
C ASP A 521 -10.82 5.31 30.44
N SER A 522 -10.76 5.27 29.11
CA SER A 522 -11.92 4.98 28.26
C SER A 522 -12.25 3.49 28.20
N GLU A 523 -13.17 3.05 29.06
CA GLU A 523 -13.65 1.66 29.05
C GLU A 523 -14.28 1.25 27.70
N LEU A 524 -14.90 2.21 26.98
CA LEU A 524 -15.47 1.96 25.66
C LEU A 524 -14.38 1.55 24.66
N VAL A 525 -13.30 2.33 24.54
CA VAL A 525 -12.21 2.08 23.60
C VAL A 525 -11.52 0.77 23.94
N VAL A 526 -11.22 0.52 25.22
CA VAL A 526 -10.61 -0.73 25.69
C VAL A 526 -11.48 -1.93 25.30
N ARG A 527 -12.79 -1.90 25.55
CA ARG A 527 -13.70 -3.00 25.20
C ARG A 527 -13.84 -3.20 23.69
N GLN A 528 -13.78 -2.13 22.90
CA GLN A 528 -13.88 -2.21 21.45
C GLN A 528 -12.61 -2.78 20.83
N VAL A 529 -11.44 -2.32 21.26
CA VAL A 529 -10.13 -2.79 20.79
C VAL A 529 -9.89 -4.25 21.16
N ASN A 530 -10.27 -4.67 22.37
CA ASN A 530 -10.19 -6.07 22.81
C ASN A 530 -11.29 -6.97 22.19
N GLY A 531 -12.07 -6.48 21.22
CA GLY A 531 -13.10 -7.25 20.51
C GLY A 531 -14.33 -7.62 21.35
N SER A 532 -14.44 -7.14 22.60
CA SER A 532 -15.59 -7.39 23.45
C SER A 532 -16.83 -6.62 22.99
N TYR A 533 -16.64 -5.38 22.51
CA TYR A 533 -17.71 -4.49 22.04
C TYR A 533 -17.56 -4.22 20.53
N LYS A 534 -18.68 -4.16 19.81
CA LYS A 534 -18.68 -3.76 18.40
C LYS A 534 -18.66 -2.23 18.28
N VAL A 535 -17.85 -1.71 17.35
CA VAL A 535 -17.88 -0.30 16.97
C VAL A 535 -19.01 -0.07 15.98
N LYS A 536 -20.05 0.64 16.42
CA LYS A 536 -21.23 0.95 15.59
C LYS A 536 -21.15 2.34 14.96
N ASP A 537 -20.43 3.24 15.61
CA ASP A 537 -20.25 4.61 15.14
C ASP A 537 -19.35 4.65 13.90
N ALA A 538 -19.83 5.27 12.82
CA ALA A 538 -19.13 5.30 11.54
C ALA A 538 -17.83 6.12 11.59
N GLY A 539 -17.73 7.14 12.45
CA GLY A 539 -16.52 7.94 12.63
C GLY A 539 -15.45 7.23 13.48
N LEU A 540 -15.86 6.33 14.37
CA LEU A 540 -14.92 5.53 15.19
C LEU A 540 -14.41 4.27 14.49
N LYS A 541 -15.11 3.74 13.48
CA LYS A 541 -14.70 2.50 12.77
C LYS A 541 -13.31 2.60 12.14
N PRO A 542 -12.96 3.65 11.38
CA PRO A 542 -11.62 3.77 10.79
C PRO A 542 -10.53 3.83 11.87
N LEU A 543 -10.78 4.59 12.94
CA LEU A 543 -9.83 4.73 14.05
C LEU A 543 -9.64 3.41 14.81
N HIS A 544 -10.72 2.64 14.99
CA HIS A 544 -10.66 1.31 15.59
C HIS A 544 -9.88 0.32 14.73
N GLN A 545 -10.12 0.30 13.42
CA GLN A 545 -9.39 -0.55 12.49
C GLN A 545 -7.90 -0.22 12.49
N GLN A 546 -7.54 1.07 12.45
CA GLN A 546 -6.16 1.51 12.53
C GLN A 546 -5.52 1.11 13.88
N ALA A 547 -6.25 1.25 15.00
CA ALA A 547 -5.75 0.85 16.31
C ALA A 547 -5.49 -0.66 16.37
N CYS A 548 -6.41 -1.49 15.86
CA CYS A 548 -6.22 -2.93 15.76
C CYS A 548 -5.03 -3.31 14.86
N LEU A 549 -4.83 -2.59 13.74
CA LEU A 549 -3.69 -2.81 12.86
C LEU A 549 -2.36 -2.49 13.56
N LEU A 550 -2.26 -1.35 14.24
CA LEU A 550 -1.05 -0.98 14.98
C LEU A 550 -0.76 -1.95 16.12
N LEU A 551 -1.77 -2.37 16.87
CA LEU A 551 -1.64 -3.38 17.93
C LEU A 551 -1.11 -4.71 17.39
N SER A 552 -1.51 -5.12 16.19
CA SER A 552 -1.03 -6.36 15.55
C SER A 552 0.45 -6.34 15.19
N LYS A 553 1.11 -5.18 15.20
CA LYS A 553 2.53 -5.03 14.87
C LYS A 553 3.46 -5.31 16.07
N PHE A 554 2.93 -5.37 17.29
CA PHE A 554 3.70 -5.74 18.47
C PHE A 554 3.82 -7.26 18.60
N HIS A 555 4.98 -7.75 19.03
CA HIS A 555 5.16 -9.18 19.33
C HIS A 555 4.25 -9.62 20.49
N GLU A 556 4.06 -8.76 21.49
CA GLU A 556 3.11 -8.98 22.57
C GLU A 556 2.47 -7.66 23.04
N VAL A 557 1.14 -7.57 23.09
CA VAL A 557 0.46 -6.36 23.56
C VAL A 557 -0.81 -6.68 24.35
N ASP A 558 -0.99 -5.98 25.47
CA ASP A 558 -2.20 -6.05 26.29
C ASP A 558 -2.81 -4.65 26.47
N VAL A 559 -4.11 -4.49 26.18
CA VAL A 559 -4.83 -3.23 26.37
C VAL A 559 -5.75 -3.33 27.59
N LYS A 560 -5.54 -2.48 28.59
CA LYS A 560 -6.18 -2.55 29.91
C LYS A 560 -6.87 -1.22 30.25
N HIS A 561 -8.02 -1.32 30.89
CA HIS A 561 -8.71 -0.16 31.46
C HIS A 561 -8.12 0.17 32.84
N VAL A 562 -7.90 1.46 33.11
CA VAL A 562 -7.48 1.97 34.42
C VAL A 562 -8.40 3.11 34.90
N PRO A 563 -8.60 3.30 36.20
CA PRO A 563 -9.30 4.46 36.73
C PRO A 563 -8.59 5.77 36.34
N ARG A 564 -9.36 6.85 36.17
CA ARG A 564 -8.84 8.17 35.75
C ARG A 564 -7.74 8.72 36.67
N GLU A 565 -7.77 8.40 37.96
CA GLU A 565 -6.73 8.80 38.91
C GLU A 565 -5.36 8.18 38.57
N GLN A 566 -5.35 7.04 37.89
CA GLN A 566 -4.15 6.34 37.42
C GLN A 566 -3.70 6.80 36.03
N ASN A 567 -4.55 7.55 35.29
CA ASN A 567 -4.24 8.11 33.97
C ASN A 567 -3.94 9.62 34.00
N ALA A 568 -3.77 10.21 35.20
CA ALA A 568 -3.68 11.66 35.40
C ALA A 568 -2.55 12.35 34.61
N ALA A 569 -1.47 11.63 34.29
CA ALA A 569 -0.37 12.20 33.49
C ALA A 569 -0.76 12.38 32.01
N ALA A 570 -1.51 11.44 31.43
CA ALA A 570 -2.01 11.57 30.06
C ALA A 570 -3.10 12.67 29.97
N ASP A 571 -3.99 12.76 30.97
CA ASP A 571 -4.99 13.83 31.08
C ASP A 571 -4.36 15.23 31.19
N ALA A 572 -3.24 15.35 31.89
CA ALA A 572 -2.49 16.60 31.95
C ALA A 572 -1.95 17.03 30.57
N LEU A 573 -1.47 16.07 29.76
CA LEU A 573 -0.99 16.32 28.40
C LEU A 573 -2.13 16.78 27.47
N VAL A 574 -3.32 16.16 27.57
CA VAL A 574 -4.53 16.59 26.86
C VAL A 574 -4.86 18.05 27.18
N ASN A 575 -4.90 18.41 28.47
CA ASN A 575 -5.23 19.76 28.90
C ASN A 575 -4.17 20.78 28.44
N GLN A 576 -2.88 20.41 28.52
CA GLN A 576 -1.78 21.22 28.01
C GLN A 576 -1.94 21.51 26.52
N ALA A 577 -2.28 20.51 25.70
CA ALA A 577 -2.48 20.67 24.27
C ALA A 577 -3.64 21.62 23.94
N ILE A 578 -4.79 21.45 24.60
CA ILE A 578 -5.97 22.30 24.38
C ILE A 578 -5.72 23.74 24.85
N ASP A 579 -4.97 23.94 25.93
CA ASP A 579 -4.65 25.27 26.45
C ASP A 579 -3.56 25.98 25.64
N ALA A 580 -2.59 25.24 25.10
CA ALA A 580 -1.57 25.80 24.22
C ALA A 580 -2.17 26.33 22.90
N ALA A 581 -3.16 25.64 22.34
CA ALA A 581 -3.83 26.06 21.11
C ALA A 581 -4.75 27.29 21.25
N LYS A 582 -5.04 27.73 22.48
CA LYS A 582 -5.84 28.95 22.76
C LYS A 582 -5.00 30.22 22.90
N ARG A 583 -3.67 30.11 22.95
CA ARG A 583 -2.73 31.24 23.01
C ARG A 583 -2.26 31.59 21.60
#